data_AF-A0A256YUR6-F1
#
_entry.id   AF-A0A256YUR6-F1
#
_cell.length_a   1.000
_cell.length_b   1.000
_cell.length_c   1.000
_cell.angle_alpha   90.00
_cell.angle_beta   90.00
_cell.angle_gamma   90.00
#
_symmetry.space_group_name_H-M   'P 1'
#
loop_
_entity.id
_entity.type
_entity.pdbx_description
1 polymer ?
#
loop_
_entity_poly.entity_id
_entity_poly.type
_entity_poly.pdbx_seq_one_letter_code
_entity_poly.pdbx_strand_id
1 'polypeptide(L)'
;MISVARYIPQAHASTVQGRWDTRGFIGAEVNGKTLGIVGLGTIGTLVARRVKGFNMRVLYYSRTRKPHLERELGVEYVDLETLLRESDFVTIHVDLTEETRGMIGEKELSMMKR
;
A
#
# COMPACT_ATOMS: atom_id res chain seq x y z
N MET A 1 5.12 2.75 3.59
CA MET A 1 5.48 1.62 2.71
C MET A 1 6.96 1.25 2.82
N ILE A 2 7.90 2.02 2.25
CA ILE A 2 9.33 1.64 2.18
C ILE A 2 9.97 1.36 3.56
N SER A 3 9.70 2.23 4.53
CA SER A 3 10.21 2.08 5.90
C SER A 3 9.78 0.75 6.54
N VAL A 4 8.52 0.36 6.33
CA VAL A 4 7.96 -0.91 6.82
C VAL A 4 8.54 -2.10 6.05
N ALA A 5 8.65 -2.00 4.72
CA ALA A 5 9.22 -3.06 3.88
C ALA A 5 10.67 -3.39 4.25
N ARG A 6 11.42 -2.44 4.85
CA ARG A 6 12.87 -2.57 5.12
C ARG A 6 13.23 -2.48 6.60
N TYR A 7 12.26 -2.49 7.51
CA TYR A 7 12.46 -2.40 8.96
C TYR A 7 13.38 -1.23 9.38
N ILE A 8 13.27 -0.08 8.69
CA ILE A 8 14.20 1.05 8.89
C ILE A 8 14.22 1.54 10.35
N PRO A 9 13.07 1.77 11.02
CA PRO A 9 13.07 2.25 12.40
C PRO A 9 13.68 1.25 13.37
N GLN A 10 13.42 -0.05 13.17
CA GLN A 10 13.94 -1.12 14.01
C GLN A 10 15.46 -1.28 13.83
N ALA A 11 15.93 -1.27 12.58
CA ALA A 11 17.35 -1.30 12.26
C ALA A 11 18.08 -0.08 12.85
N HIS A 12 17.51 1.11 12.70
CA HIS A 12 18.04 2.34 13.30
C HIS A 12 18.17 2.23 14.82
N ALA A 13 17.11 1.81 15.51
CA ALA A 13 17.12 1.64 16.96
C ALA A 13 18.19 0.63 17.43
N SER A 14 18.41 -0.45 16.67
CA SER A 14 19.46 -1.42 16.96
C SER A 14 20.86 -0.81 16.82
N THR A 15 21.12 -0.11 15.73
CA THR A 15 22.42 0.52 15.47
C THR A 15 22.77 1.59 16.50
N VAL A 16 21.80 2.43 16.89
CA VAL A 16 22.00 3.46 17.92
C VAL A 16 22.32 2.85 19.28
N GLN A 17 21.85 1.62 19.55
CA GLN A 17 22.20 0.87 20.77
C GLN A 17 23.53 0.10 20.64
N GLY A 18 24.35 0.40 19.62
CA GLY A 18 25.67 -0.20 19.42
C GLY A 18 25.65 -1.63 18.89
N ARG A 19 24.48 -2.14 18.45
CA ARG A 19 24.37 -3.48 17.88
C ARG A 19 24.45 -3.46 16.36
N TRP A 20 25.11 -4.44 15.78
CA TRP A 20 25.22 -4.62 14.33
C TRP A 20 24.57 -5.93 13.89
N ASP A 21 23.23 -5.95 13.84
CA ASP A 21 22.48 -7.12 13.40
C ASP A 21 22.23 -7.07 11.89
N THR A 22 22.91 -7.95 11.16
CA THR A 22 22.82 -8.05 9.70
C THR A 22 21.77 -9.04 9.22
N ARG A 23 21.19 -9.86 10.11
CA ARG A 23 20.24 -10.93 9.76
C ARG A 23 18.82 -10.66 10.25
N GLY A 24 18.65 -9.88 11.31
CA GLY A 24 17.34 -9.58 11.90
C GLY A 24 16.43 -8.67 11.08
N PHE A 25 16.94 -8.02 10.03
CA PHE A 25 16.21 -6.98 9.26
C PHE A 25 16.07 -7.30 7.77
N ILE A 26 15.93 -8.57 7.41
CA ILE A 26 15.66 -8.97 6.02
C ILE A 26 14.23 -8.54 5.65
N GLY A 27 14.16 -7.48 4.86
CA GLY A 27 12.92 -6.88 4.39
C GLY A 27 12.30 -7.57 3.17
N ALA A 28 11.20 -7.01 2.70
CA ALA A 28 10.57 -7.38 1.44
C ALA A 28 11.01 -6.47 0.29
N GLU A 29 11.25 -7.06 -0.88
CA GLU A 29 11.42 -6.31 -2.13
C GLU A 29 10.05 -5.83 -2.64
N VAL A 30 9.98 -4.55 -3.03
CA VAL A 30 8.74 -3.93 -3.55
C VAL A 30 8.59 -4.11 -5.07
N ASN A 31 9.67 -4.40 -5.79
CA ASN A 31 9.63 -4.66 -7.22
C ASN A 31 8.72 -5.86 -7.55
N GLY A 32 7.84 -5.70 -8.54
CA GLY A 32 6.90 -6.72 -8.98
C GLY A 32 5.78 -7.04 -7.97
N LYS A 33 5.72 -6.33 -6.83
CA LYS A 33 4.63 -6.46 -5.85
C LYS A 33 3.42 -5.64 -6.26
N THR A 34 2.29 -5.93 -5.64
CA THR A 34 1.01 -5.25 -5.86
C THR A 34 0.73 -4.26 -4.73
N LEU A 35 0.45 -3.01 -5.09
CA LEU A 35 -0.02 -1.96 -4.18
C LEU A 35 -1.52 -1.73 -4.37
N GLY A 36 -2.27 -1.85 -3.29
CA GLY A 36 -3.67 -1.45 -3.21
C GLY A 36 -3.82 -0.03 -2.69
N ILE A 37 -4.50 0.83 -3.44
CA ILE A 37 -4.81 2.21 -3.07
C ILE A 37 -6.30 2.34 -2.78
N VAL A 38 -6.65 2.55 -1.51
CA VAL A 38 -8.03 2.85 -1.09
C VAL A 38 -8.21 4.36 -1.13
N GLY A 39 -8.88 4.87 -2.18
CA GLY A 39 -9.09 6.29 -2.43
C GLY A 39 -8.12 6.89 -3.46
N LEU A 40 -8.55 6.97 -4.72
CA LEU A 40 -7.78 7.61 -5.81
C LEU A 40 -8.14 9.10 -5.98
N GLY A 41 -7.99 9.87 -4.90
CA GLY A 41 -8.08 11.34 -4.91
C GLY A 41 -6.74 11.99 -5.27
N THR A 42 -6.53 13.25 -4.88
CA THR A 42 -5.27 13.98 -5.15
C THR A 42 -4.05 13.22 -4.60
N ILE A 43 -4.10 12.79 -3.33
CA ILE A 43 -2.97 12.09 -2.69
C ILE A 43 -2.79 10.69 -3.29
N GLY A 44 -3.85 9.90 -3.42
CA GLY A 44 -3.77 8.56 -4.01
C GLY A 44 -3.20 8.57 -5.43
N THR A 45 -3.56 9.58 -6.24
CA THR A 45 -3.01 9.77 -7.59
C THR A 45 -1.51 10.08 -7.56
N LEU A 46 -1.07 10.93 -6.62
CA LEU A 46 0.35 11.25 -6.44
C LEU A 46 1.17 10.04 -5.95
N VAL A 47 0.57 9.17 -5.13
CA VAL A 47 1.18 7.90 -4.73
C VAL A 47 1.28 6.96 -5.93
N ALA A 48 0.19 6.74 -6.66
CA ALA A 48 0.15 5.92 -7.88
C ALA A 48 1.24 6.32 -8.88
N ARG A 49 1.44 7.63 -9.10
CA ARG A 49 2.51 8.16 -9.98
C ARG A 49 3.92 7.78 -9.50
N ARG A 50 4.20 7.84 -8.19
CA ARG A 50 5.53 7.55 -7.63
C ARG A 50 5.85 6.06 -7.65
N VAL A 51 4.85 5.22 -7.41
CA VAL A 51 5.06 3.78 -7.29
C VAL A 51 5.32 3.09 -8.63
N LYS A 52 4.99 3.73 -9.75
CA LYS A 52 5.41 3.30 -11.09
C LYS A 52 6.92 3.08 -11.18
N GLY A 53 7.73 3.95 -10.56
CA GLY A 53 9.19 3.83 -10.56
C GLY A 53 9.70 2.57 -9.86
N PHE A 54 8.86 1.90 -9.06
CA PHE A 54 9.19 0.66 -8.37
C PHE A 54 8.66 -0.58 -9.10
N ASN A 55 8.13 -0.47 -10.32
CA ASN A 55 7.56 -1.59 -11.09
C ASN A 55 6.51 -2.39 -10.32
N MET A 56 5.67 -1.70 -9.53
CA MET A 56 4.55 -2.32 -8.81
C MET A 56 3.31 -2.38 -9.70
N ARG A 57 2.53 -3.47 -9.59
CA ARG A 57 1.14 -3.48 -10.07
C ARG A 57 0.31 -2.61 -9.12
N VAL A 58 -0.57 -1.75 -9.64
CA VAL A 58 -1.36 -0.84 -8.81
C VAL A 58 -2.85 -1.13 -8.99
N LEU A 59 -3.48 -1.56 -7.92
CA LEU A 59 -4.93 -1.70 -7.80
C LEU A 59 -5.49 -0.51 -7.03
N TYR A 60 -6.72 -0.08 -7.35
CA TYR A 60 -7.39 0.94 -6.56
C TYR A 60 -8.88 0.70 -6.40
N TYR A 61 -9.38 1.16 -5.25
CA TYR A 61 -10.81 1.22 -4.93
C TYR A 61 -11.19 2.67 -4.62
N SER A 62 -12.31 3.13 -5.20
CA SER A 62 -12.91 4.44 -4.91
C SER A 62 -14.40 4.43 -5.21
N ARG A 63 -15.15 5.33 -4.54
CA ARG A 63 -16.61 5.52 -4.76
C ARG A 63 -16.97 5.75 -6.23
N THR A 64 -16.10 6.45 -6.95
CA THR A 64 -16.28 6.72 -8.39
C THR A 64 -15.05 6.25 -9.14
N ARG A 65 -15.25 5.42 -10.15
CA ARG A 65 -14.19 4.96 -11.06
C ARG A 65 -13.57 6.14 -11.82
N LYS A 66 -12.27 6.06 -12.12
CA LYS A 66 -11.48 7.10 -12.81
C LYS A 66 -10.82 6.57 -14.08
N PRO A 67 -11.57 6.30 -15.17
CA PRO A 67 -11.02 5.70 -16.39
C PRO A 67 -9.90 6.50 -17.06
N HIS A 68 -9.87 7.82 -16.89
CA HIS A 68 -8.80 8.66 -17.40
C HIS A 68 -7.46 8.40 -16.67
N LEU A 69 -7.51 8.28 -15.33
CA LEU A 69 -6.33 7.95 -14.53
C LEU A 69 -5.89 6.49 -14.74
N GLU A 70 -6.82 5.58 -14.98
CA GLU A 70 -6.47 4.18 -15.35
C GLU A 70 -5.57 4.16 -16.59
N ARG A 71 -5.94 4.89 -17.65
CA ARG A 71 -5.14 4.98 -18.88
C ARG A 71 -3.82 5.72 -18.67
N GLU A 72 -3.84 6.85 -17.98
CA GLU A 72 -2.64 7.67 -17.74
C GLU A 72 -1.63 6.94 -16.83
N LEU A 73 -2.14 6.30 -15.78
CA LEU A 73 -1.34 5.75 -14.69
C LEU A 73 -1.18 4.23 -14.74
N GLY A 74 -1.82 3.52 -15.66
CA GLY A 74 -1.78 2.06 -15.71
C GLY A 74 -2.26 1.43 -14.40
N VAL A 75 -3.21 2.07 -13.72
CA VAL A 75 -3.83 1.58 -12.48
C VAL A 75 -5.11 0.84 -12.81
N GLU A 76 -5.45 -0.17 -12.01
CA GLU A 76 -6.61 -1.03 -12.25
C GLU A 76 -7.68 -0.82 -11.18
N TYR A 77 -8.92 -0.55 -11.61
CA TYR A 77 -10.06 -0.42 -10.70
C TYR A 77 -10.60 -1.78 -10.32
N VAL A 78 -10.72 -2.05 -9.02
CA VAL A 78 -11.29 -3.28 -8.46
C VAL A 78 -12.18 -2.95 -7.26
N ASP A 79 -13.01 -3.91 -6.84
CA ASP A 79 -13.71 -3.80 -5.55
C ASP A 79 -12.74 -3.93 -4.36
N LEU A 80 -13.20 -3.55 -3.16
CA LEU A 80 -12.37 -3.52 -1.96
C LEU A 80 -11.88 -4.93 -1.56
N GLU A 81 -12.70 -5.97 -1.73
CA GLU A 81 -12.30 -7.33 -1.35
C GLU A 81 -11.17 -7.83 -2.26
N THR A 82 -11.32 -7.67 -3.57
CA THR A 82 -10.28 -8.00 -4.55
C THR A 82 -8.99 -7.23 -4.26
N LEU A 83 -9.10 -5.92 -3.98
CA LEU A 83 -7.94 -5.11 -3.62
C LEU A 83 -7.19 -5.69 -2.41
N LEU A 84 -7.90 -6.01 -1.33
CA LEU A 84 -7.27 -6.51 -0.10
C LEU A 84 -6.61 -7.89 -0.30
N ARG A 85 -7.26 -8.79 -1.04
CA ARG A 85 -6.74 -10.13 -1.31
C ARG A 85 -5.50 -10.13 -2.21
N GLU A 86 -5.43 -9.21 -3.17
CA GLU A 86 -4.35 -9.17 -4.16
C GLU A 86 -3.18 -8.25 -3.78
N SER A 87 -3.34 -7.38 -2.79
CA SER A 87 -2.32 -6.39 -2.42
C SER A 87 -1.26 -6.94 -1.45
N ASP A 88 0.01 -6.71 -1.76
CA ASP A 88 1.12 -6.94 -0.81
C ASP A 88 1.31 -5.74 0.13
N PHE A 89 0.92 -4.55 -0.34
CA PHE A 89 0.88 -3.32 0.45
C PHE A 89 -0.46 -2.63 0.22
N VAL A 90 -1.06 -2.06 1.27
CA VAL A 90 -2.28 -1.25 1.16
C VAL A 90 -2.02 0.14 1.74
N THR A 91 -2.54 1.16 1.06
CA THR A 91 -2.51 2.55 1.53
C THR A 91 -3.89 3.19 1.43
N ILE A 92 -4.26 3.96 2.44
CA ILE A 92 -5.60 4.54 2.60
C ILE A 92 -5.50 6.06 2.47
N HIS A 93 -6.29 6.62 1.56
CA HIS A 93 -6.35 8.03 1.20
C HIS A 93 -7.80 8.50 1.00
N VAL A 94 -8.70 8.02 1.85
CA VAL A 94 -10.09 8.50 1.91
C VAL A 94 -10.28 9.42 3.12
N ASP A 95 -11.23 10.34 3.01
CA ASP A 95 -11.66 11.17 4.14
C ASP A 95 -12.31 10.30 5.21
N LEU A 96 -12.20 10.72 6.47
CA LEU A 96 -12.92 10.09 7.59
C LEU A 96 -14.38 10.58 7.60
N THR A 97 -15.30 9.68 7.29
CA THR A 97 -16.76 9.86 7.36
C THR A 97 -17.37 8.69 8.12
N GLU A 98 -18.68 8.69 8.34
CA GLU A 98 -19.36 7.56 8.98
C GLU A 98 -19.25 6.28 8.14
N GLU A 99 -19.21 6.40 6.81
CA GLU A 99 -19.06 5.26 5.89
C GLU A 99 -17.62 4.71 5.83
N THR A 100 -16.60 5.53 6.09
CA THR A 100 -15.19 5.11 6.04
C THR A 100 -14.60 4.80 7.41
N ARG A 101 -15.28 5.20 8.48
CA ARG A 101 -14.88 4.87 9.86
C ARG A 101 -14.90 3.36 10.05
N GLY A 102 -13.75 2.81 10.41
CA GLY A 102 -13.61 1.37 10.62
C GLY A 102 -13.73 0.53 9.34
N MET A 103 -13.62 1.16 8.16
CA MET A 103 -13.75 0.43 6.89
C MET A 103 -12.73 -0.69 6.70
N ILE A 104 -11.57 -0.61 7.38
CA ILE A 104 -10.58 -1.68 7.48
C ILE A 104 -10.59 -2.15 8.92
N GLY A 105 -11.41 -3.16 9.22
CA GLY A 105 -11.50 -3.82 10.51
C GLY A 105 -10.83 -5.20 10.51
N GLU A 106 -11.15 -6.00 11.52
CA GLU A 106 -10.62 -7.36 11.66
C GLU A 106 -10.96 -8.24 10.44
N LYS A 107 -12.20 -8.14 9.94
CA LYS A 107 -12.66 -8.88 8.77
C LYS A 107 -11.80 -8.54 7.55
N GLU A 108 -11.62 -7.26 7.24
CA GLU A 108 -10.86 -6.81 6.07
C GLU A 108 -9.37 -7.14 6.20
N LEU A 109 -8.79 -7.00 7.39
CA LEU A 109 -7.42 -7.41 7.66
C LEU A 109 -7.22 -8.92 7.47
N SER A 110 -8.22 -9.74 7.83
CA SER A 110 -8.16 -11.20 7.65
C SER A 110 -8.18 -11.65 6.19
N MET A 111 -8.64 -10.79 5.27
CA MET A 111 -8.66 -11.07 3.82
C MET A 111 -7.32 -10.83 3.15
N MET A 112 -6.42 -10.08 3.80
CA MET A 112 -5.13 -9.73 3.22
C MET A 112 -4.21 -10.94 3.11
N LYS A 113 -3.21 -10.81 2.23
CA LYS A 113 -2.14 -11.81 2.10
C LYS A 113 -1.42 -12.01 3.44
N ARG A 114 -1.03 -13.25 3.73
CA ARG A 114 -0.21 -13.63 4.88
C ARG A 114 1.27 -13.47 4.60
#